data_AF-A0A7L3HM35-F1
#
_entry.id   AF-A0A7L3HM35-F1
#
_cell.length_a   1.000
_cell.length_b   1.000
_cell.length_c   1.000
_cell.angle_alpha   90.00
_cell.angle_beta   90.00
_cell.angle_gamma   90.00
#
_symmetry.space_group_name_H-M   'P 1'
#
loop_
_entity.id
_entity.type
_entity.pdbx_description
1 polymer ?
#
loop_
_entity_poly.entity_id
_entity_poly.type
_entity_poly.pdbx_seq_one_letter_code
_entity_poly.pdbx_strand_id
1 'polypeptide(L)'
;QVLLVDGNGLLHPRGFGIACHLGVLTDLPCIGVAKNLLHVDGLVRDELHREQVQSLQRSGETFPLTGTSGKVLGMVLRSYNNSSKPLYVSVGHRVSLGTAVRLVRACCRFRIPEPIRQ
;
A
#
# COMPACT_ATOMS: atom_id res chain seq x y z
N GLN A 1 -2.43 18.08 3.81
CA GLN A 1 -3.63 17.47 3.18
C GLN A 1 -3.14 16.42 2.19
N VAL A 2 -3.84 15.28 2.05
CA VAL A 2 -3.41 14.11 1.25
C VAL A 2 -4.64 13.31 0.80
N LEU A 3 -4.58 12.69 -0.38
CA LEU A 3 -5.61 11.77 -0.86
C LEU A 3 -5.18 10.32 -0.62
N LEU A 4 -6.07 9.55 0.00
CA LEU A 4 -5.98 8.09 0.11
C LEU A 4 -6.88 7.50 -0.97
N VAL A 5 -6.29 6.80 -1.93
CA VAL A 5 -6.99 6.28 -3.11
C VAL A 5 -7.12 4.77 -2.99
N ASP A 6 -8.34 4.25 -3.13
CA ASP A 6 -8.61 2.80 -3.19
C ASP A 6 -8.14 2.24 -4.53
N GLY A 7 -6.84 1.95 -4.61
CA GLY A 7 -6.17 1.57 -5.83
C GLY A 7 -4.65 1.63 -5.69
N ASN A 8 -3.95 1.38 -6.79
CA ASN A 8 -2.50 1.34 -6.81
C ASN A 8 -1.87 2.68 -7.20
N GLY A 9 -0.66 2.93 -6.68
CA GLY A 9 0.26 3.98 -7.13
C GLY A 9 1.38 3.38 -7.98
N LEU A 10 2.64 3.50 -7.53
CA LEU A 10 3.82 2.94 -8.21
C LEU A 10 3.79 1.40 -8.28
N LEU A 11 3.06 0.71 -7.40
CA LEU A 11 2.82 -0.73 -7.47
C LEU A 11 1.85 -1.07 -8.63
N HIS A 12 2.33 -0.90 -9.86
CA HIS A 12 1.54 -1.00 -11.09
C HIS A 12 2.41 -1.52 -12.25
N PRO A 13 1.87 -2.25 -13.26
CA PRO A 13 2.68 -2.82 -14.34
C PRO A 13 3.53 -1.78 -15.09
N ARG A 14 3.05 -0.53 -15.13
CA ARG A 14 3.73 0.60 -15.78
C ARG A 14 4.27 1.63 -14.78
N GLY A 15 4.30 1.31 -13.48
CA GLY A 15 4.69 2.25 -12.43
C GLY A 15 3.77 3.47 -12.28
N PHE A 16 2.58 3.44 -12.85
CA PHE A 16 1.67 4.59 -12.91
C PHE A 16 0.20 4.15 -12.73
N GLY A 17 -0.15 3.79 -11.50
CA GLY A 17 -1.53 3.45 -11.13
C GLY A 17 -2.42 4.68 -10.93
N ILE A 18 -3.69 4.44 -10.57
CA ILE A 18 -4.70 5.50 -10.41
C ILE A 18 -4.31 6.57 -9.38
N ALA A 19 -3.60 6.19 -8.30
CA ALA A 19 -3.13 7.14 -7.30
C ALA A 19 -2.02 8.06 -7.85
N CYS A 20 -1.17 7.56 -8.75
CA CYS A 20 -0.19 8.39 -9.46
C CYS A 20 -0.89 9.33 -10.44
N HIS A 21 -1.82 8.78 -11.23
CA HIS A 21 -2.54 9.53 -12.25
C HIS A 21 -3.32 10.69 -11.65
N LEU A 22 -4.11 10.43 -10.61
CA LEU A 22 -4.86 11.47 -9.90
C LEU A 22 -3.93 12.50 -9.27
N GLY A 23 -2.86 12.05 -8.61
CA GLY A 23 -1.94 12.96 -7.92
C GLY A 23 -1.21 13.90 -8.86
N VAL A 24 -0.76 13.41 -10.02
CA VAL A 24 -0.12 14.27 -11.04
C VAL A 24 -1.11 15.28 -11.63
N LEU A 25 -2.34 14.86 -11.95
CA LEU A 25 -3.34 15.77 -12.53
C LEU A 25 -3.82 16.85 -11.56
N THR A 26 -3.87 16.53 -10.26
CA THR A 26 -4.36 17.44 -9.21
C THR A 26 -3.25 18.20 -8.48
N ASP A 27 -1.98 17.84 -8.70
CA ASP A 27 -0.80 18.27 -7.93
C ASP A 27 -0.95 18.05 -6.40
N LEU A 28 -1.81 17.11 -5.99
CA LEU A 28 -2.02 16.77 -4.59
C LEU A 28 -1.21 15.54 -4.18
N PRO A 29 -0.66 15.49 -2.94
CA PRO A 29 -0.08 14.28 -2.40
C PRO A 29 -1.09 13.12 -2.42
N CYS A 30 -0.73 12.00 -3.03
CA CYS A 30 -1.61 10.86 -3.23
C CYS A 30 -0.94 9.55 -2.80
N ILE A 31 -1.72 8.67 -2.15
CA ILE A 31 -1.29 7.35 -1.68
C ILE A 31 -2.22 6.31 -2.28
N GLY A 32 -1.65 5.28 -2.93
CA GLY A 32 -2.39 4.09 -3.33
C GLY A 32 -2.54 3.12 -2.17
N VAL A 33 -3.77 2.75 -1.83
CA VAL A 33 -4.11 1.78 -0.79
C VAL A 33 -4.89 0.63 -1.43
N ALA A 34 -4.21 -0.45 -1.79
CA ALA A 34 -4.85 -1.61 -2.40
C ALA A 34 -5.18 -2.70 -1.36
N LYS A 35 -6.30 -3.40 -1.57
CA LYS A 35 -6.79 -4.49 -0.70
C LYS A 35 -6.20 -5.86 -1.06
N ASN A 36 -5.62 -5.98 -2.25
CA ASN A 36 -5.02 -7.19 -2.81
C ASN A 36 -3.65 -6.88 -3.41
N LEU A 37 -2.74 -7.86 -3.44
CA LEU A 37 -1.45 -7.73 -4.10
C LEU A 37 -1.67 -7.69 -5.61
N LEU A 38 -1.05 -6.72 -6.28
CA LEU A 38 -0.98 -6.71 -7.74
C LEU A 38 0.29 -7.44 -8.18
N HIS A 39 0.16 -8.41 -9.09
CA HIS A 39 1.29 -9.22 -9.55
C HIS A 39 2.11 -8.45 -10.60
N VAL A 40 3.18 -7.79 -10.15
CA VAL A 40 4.04 -6.93 -10.99
C VAL A 40 5.50 -7.12 -10.58
N ASP A 41 6.42 -7.01 -11.52
CA ASP A 41 7.88 -7.10 -11.26
C ASP A 41 8.26 -8.35 -10.43
N GLY A 42 7.66 -9.49 -10.76
CA GLY A 42 7.87 -10.77 -10.07
C GLY A 42 7.22 -10.89 -8.69
N LEU A 43 6.54 -9.86 -8.18
CA LEU A 43 5.72 -9.98 -6.97
C LEU A 43 4.54 -10.91 -7.25
N VAL A 44 4.41 -11.96 -6.45
CA VAL A 44 3.33 -12.94 -6.55
C VAL A 44 2.84 -13.30 -5.15
N ARG A 45 1.58 -13.73 -5.06
CA ARG A 45 0.98 -14.19 -3.80
C ARG A 45 1.27 -15.68 -3.56
N ASP A 46 2.55 -16.03 -3.46
CA ASP A 46 3.04 -17.39 -3.20
C ASP A 46 3.03 -17.73 -1.69
N GLU A 47 3.59 -18.89 -1.33
CA GLU A 47 3.65 -19.36 0.05
C GLU A 47 4.55 -18.47 0.92
N LEU A 48 5.69 -18.02 0.41
CA LEU A 48 6.60 -17.11 1.11
C LEU A 48 5.90 -15.79 1.47
N HIS A 49 5.19 -15.20 0.52
CA HIS A 49 4.42 -13.98 0.77
C HIS A 49 3.33 -14.22 1.83
N ARG A 50 2.67 -15.38 1.81
CA ARG A 50 1.66 -15.73 2.83
C ARG A 50 2.28 -15.87 4.21
N GLU A 51 3.44 -16.51 4.34
CA GLU A 51 4.18 -16.62 5.59
C GLU A 51 4.59 -15.25 6.12
N GLN A 52 5.10 -14.36 5.27
CA GLN A 52 5.44 -12.99 5.65
C GLN A 52 4.21 -12.17 6.09
N VAL A 53 3.06 -12.35 5.43
CA VAL A 53 1.80 -11.73 5.88
C VAL A 53 1.36 -12.31 7.23
N GLN A 54 1.52 -13.61 7.42
CA GLN A 54 1.20 -14.28 8.69
C GLN A 54 2.15 -13.89 9.81
N SER A 55 3.40 -13.52 9.51
CA SER A 55 4.38 -13.08 10.52
C SER A 55 4.05 -11.72 11.11
N LEU A 56 3.32 -10.86 10.40
CA LEU A 56 2.81 -9.60 10.93
C LEU A 56 1.76 -9.89 12.01
N GLN A 57 2.06 -9.72 13.29
CA GLN A 57 1.17 -9.98 14.44
C GLN A 57 0.39 -8.75 14.90
N ARG A 58 0.99 -7.57 14.83
CA ARG A 58 0.42 -6.34 15.40
C ARG A 58 0.11 -5.32 14.33
N SER A 59 -0.90 -4.50 14.62
CA SER A 59 -1.27 -3.41 13.73
C SER A 59 -0.19 -2.33 13.68
N GLY A 60 0.23 -1.96 12.48
CA GLY A 60 1.37 -1.09 12.21
C GLY A 60 2.61 -1.84 11.76
N GLU A 61 2.66 -3.17 11.91
CA GLU A 61 3.77 -3.96 11.38
C GLU A 61 3.69 -4.07 9.85
N THR A 62 4.86 -4.07 9.23
CA THR A 62 5.03 -3.92 7.78
C THR A 62 6.23 -4.68 7.26
N PHE A 63 6.22 -5.01 5.97
CA PHE A 63 7.42 -5.42 5.22
C PHE A 63 7.40 -4.88 3.79
N PRO A 64 8.57 -4.62 3.18
CA PRO A 64 8.65 -4.03 1.85
C PRO A 64 8.24 -5.02 0.75
N LEU A 65 7.60 -4.51 -0.30
CA LEU A 65 7.37 -5.24 -1.55
C LEU A 65 8.51 -4.94 -2.52
N THR A 66 9.55 -5.77 -2.47
CA THR A 66 10.71 -5.66 -3.35
C THR A 66 10.50 -6.55 -4.58
N GLY A 67 10.43 -5.95 -5.76
CA GLY A 67 10.32 -6.69 -7.01
C GLY A 67 11.65 -7.34 -7.41
N THR A 68 11.63 -8.19 -8.43
CA THR A 68 12.82 -8.89 -8.95
C THR A 68 13.87 -7.93 -9.51
N SER A 69 13.45 -6.72 -9.91
CA SER A 69 14.38 -5.63 -10.29
C SER A 69 15.18 -5.05 -9.11
N GLY A 70 14.87 -5.45 -7.87
CA GLY A 70 15.44 -4.88 -6.64
C GLY A 70 14.75 -3.59 -6.18
N LYS A 71 13.75 -3.08 -6.92
CA LYS A 71 13.00 -1.88 -6.54
C LYS A 71 11.95 -2.19 -5.48
N VAL A 72 11.84 -1.32 -4.49
CA VAL A 72 10.73 -1.34 -3.52
C VAL A 72 9.53 -0.63 -4.15
N LEU A 73 8.51 -1.39 -4.52
CA LEU A 73 7.31 -0.88 -5.21
C LEU A 73 6.20 -0.45 -4.24
N GLY A 74 6.27 -0.91 -2.99
CA GLY A 74 5.31 -0.59 -1.96
C GLY A 74 5.64 -1.25 -0.63
N MET A 75 4.68 -1.25 0.27
CA MET A 75 4.78 -1.82 1.60
C MET A 75 3.52 -2.62 1.89
N VAL A 76 3.68 -3.81 2.45
CA VAL A 76 2.57 -4.53 3.09
C VAL A 76 2.38 -3.96 4.49
N LEU A 77 1.13 -3.66 4.86
CA LEU A 77 0.76 -3.10 6.16
C LEU A 77 -0.34 -3.93 6.80
N ARG A 78 -0.10 -4.47 8.00
CA ARG A 78 -1.19 -4.94 8.88
C ARG A 78 -1.83 -3.72 9.53
N SER A 79 -2.99 -3.31 9.02
CA SER A 79 -3.64 -2.05 9.44
C SER A 79 -4.52 -2.18 10.68
N TYR A 80 -4.92 -3.41 11.06
CA TYR A 80 -5.88 -3.65 12.14
C TYR A 80 -5.59 -4.97 12.86
N ASN A 81 -5.67 -4.97 14.20
CA ASN A 81 -5.33 -6.14 15.01
C ASN A 81 -6.27 -7.32 14.73
N ASN A 82 -7.57 -7.07 14.55
CA ASN A 82 -8.56 -8.14 14.34
C ASN A 82 -8.70 -8.55 12.87
N SER A 83 -7.74 -8.19 12.00
CA SER A 83 -7.71 -8.67 10.62
C SER A 83 -6.30 -9.08 10.22
N SER A 84 -6.17 -10.31 9.69
CA SER A 84 -4.93 -10.81 9.09
C SER A 84 -4.76 -10.38 7.63
N LYS A 85 -5.79 -9.79 7.00
CA LYS A 85 -5.73 -9.33 5.61
C LYS A 85 -5.04 -7.96 5.54
N PRO A 86 -3.82 -7.86 4.99
CA PRO A 86 -3.09 -6.60 4.98
C PRO A 86 -3.67 -5.62 3.96
N LEU A 87 -3.09 -4.42 3.95
CA LEU A 87 -3.18 -3.44 2.87
C LEU A 87 -1.84 -3.38 2.14
N TYR A 88 -1.89 -3.09 0.84
CA TYR A 88 -0.73 -2.92 -0.02
C TYR A 88 -0.62 -1.42 -0.34
N VAL A 89 0.31 -0.75 0.33
CA VAL A 89 0.48 0.70 0.27
C VAL A 89 1.58 1.02 -0.74
N SER A 90 1.28 1.91 -1.69
CA SER A 90 2.26 2.38 -2.68
C SER A 90 2.19 3.90 -2.85
N VAL A 91 3.32 4.50 -3.20
CA VAL A 91 3.40 5.94 -3.45
C VAL A 91 2.56 6.29 -4.67
N GLY A 92 1.71 7.30 -4.59
CA GLY A 92 1.03 7.89 -5.74
C GLY A 92 1.79 9.12 -6.25
N HIS A 93 1.77 10.20 -5.48
CA HIS A 93 2.40 11.47 -5.85
C HIS A 93 2.84 12.27 -4.62
N ARG A 94 3.97 12.99 -4.71
CA ARG A 94 4.48 13.94 -3.69
C ARG A 94 4.48 13.43 -2.24
N VAL A 95 4.72 12.14 -2.03
CA VAL A 95 4.81 11.52 -0.70
C VAL A 95 5.86 10.41 -0.71
N SER A 96 6.64 10.28 0.37
CA SER A 96 7.56 9.14 0.54
C SER A 96 6.82 7.91 1.03
N LEU A 97 7.29 6.71 0.66
CA LEU A 97 6.63 5.44 1.04
C LEU A 97 6.47 5.29 2.57
N GLY A 98 7.52 5.57 3.34
CA GLY A 98 7.44 5.50 4.81
C GLY A 98 6.44 6.48 5.42
N THR A 99 6.25 7.65 4.81
CA THR A 99 5.21 8.61 5.24
C THR A 99 3.82 8.13 4.84
N ALA A 100 3.68 7.60 3.63
CA ALA A 100 2.43 7.03 3.15
C ALA A 100 1.90 5.92 4.07
N VAL A 101 2.77 4.99 4.46
CA VAL A 101 2.44 3.88 5.37
C VAL A 101 1.98 4.39 6.75
N ARG A 102 2.72 5.35 7.33
CA ARG A 102 2.37 5.95 8.63
C ARG A 102 1.02 6.66 8.58
N LEU A 103 0.75 7.42 7.52
CA LEU A 103 -0.53 8.11 7.33
C LEU A 103 -1.69 7.13 7.15
N VAL A 104 -1.54 6.12 6.28
CA VAL A 104 -2.55 5.07 6.08
C VAL A 104 -2.88 4.39 7.41
N ARG A 105 -1.86 4.01 8.19
CA ARG A 105 -2.06 3.38 9.51
C ARG A 105 -2.79 4.30 10.50
N ALA A 106 -2.44 5.59 10.53
CA ALA A 106 -3.07 6.58 11.40
C ALA A 106 -4.55 6.82 11.05
N CYS A 107 -4.92 6.64 9.78
CA CYS A 107 -6.31 6.73 9.33
C CYS A 107 -7.13 5.43 9.53
N CYS A 108 -6.52 4.35 10.04
CA CYS A 108 -7.20 3.07 10.25
C CYS A 108 -7.78 2.94 11.67
N ARG A 109 -9.08 3.23 11.82
CA ARG A 109 -9.87 2.80 12.98
C ARG A 109 -10.29 1.32 12.87
N PHE A 110 -10.56 0.88 11.64
CA PHE A 110 -10.77 -0.52 11.27
C PHE A 110 -9.70 -0.96 10.24
N ARG A 111 -9.88 -2.12 9.60
CA ARG A 111 -8.97 -2.61 8.55
C ARG A 111 -8.76 -1.59 7.43
N ILE A 112 -9.85 -1.01 6.91
CA ILE A 112 -9.79 -0.04 5.81
C ILE A 112 -9.65 1.36 6.41
N PRO A 113 -8.77 2.24 5.87
CA PRO A 113 -8.65 3.61 6.34
C PRO A 113 -9.99 4.34 6.23
N GLU A 114 -10.32 5.15 7.24
CA GLU A 114 -11.59 5.88 7.30
C GLU A 114 -11.90 6.66 6.02
N PRO A 115 -10.98 7.41 5.39
CA PRO A 115 -11.28 8.14 4.14
C PRO A 115 -11.68 7.26 2.95
N ILE A 116 -11.28 5.98 2.92
CA ILE A 116 -11.64 5.03 1.87
C ILE A 116 -12.92 4.25 2.22
N ARG A 117 -13.25 4.18 3.52
CA ARG A 117 -14.36 3.36 4.04
C ARG A 117 -15.72 4.08 3.96
N GLN A 118 -15.72 5.41 4.04
CA GLN A 118 -16.91 6.26 3.94
C GLN A 118 -17.39 6.33 2.49
#